data_AF-F6WYY0-F1
#
_entry.id   AF-F6WYY0-F1
#
_cell.length_a   1.000
_cell.length_b   1.000
_cell.length_c   1.000
_cell.angle_alpha   90.00
_cell.angle_beta   90.00
_cell.angle_gamma   90.00
#
_symmetry.space_group_name_H-M   'P 1'
#
loop_
_entity.id
_entity.type
_entity.pdbx_description
1 polymer ?
#
loop_
_entity_poly.entity_id
_entity_poly.type
_entity_poly.pdbx_seq_one_letter_code
_entity_poly.pdbx_strand_id
1 'polypeptide(L)'
;MNAVYLLLLISIIPLVACKKDLNLYCGACKAIMHEVDYSIQQVDPNKKIDVGSFRVDPNGKTRTVQKSYARSESHLTGLLERVCSEISDNYVE
;
A
#
# COMPACT_ATOMS: atom_id res chain seq x y z
N MET A 1 -15.51 47.39 19.94
CA MET A 1 -14.19 46.71 19.88
C MET A 1 -14.35 45.21 19.66
N ASN A 2 -15.19 44.49 20.41
CA ASN A 2 -15.38 43.04 20.28
C ASN A 2 -16.00 42.59 18.93
N ALA A 3 -16.98 43.33 18.39
CA ALA A 3 -17.63 42.98 17.13
C ALA A 3 -16.69 43.07 15.91
N VAL A 4 -15.73 44.01 15.93
CA VAL A 4 -14.75 44.18 14.85
C VAL A 4 -13.74 43.03 14.85
N TYR A 5 -13.32 42.57 16.03
CA TYR A 5 -12.45 41.41 16.15
C TYR A 5 -13.15 40.12 15.70
N LEU A 6 -14.44 39.98 16.00
CA LEU A 6 -15.27 38.87 15.54
C LEU A 6 -15.38 38.84 14.00
N LEU A 7 -15.63 40.00 13.38
CA LEU A 7 -15.70 40.13 11.92
C LEU A 7 -14.36 39.85 11.24
N LEU A 8 -13.25 40.27 11.85
CA LEU A 8 -11.90 39.95 11.38
C LEU A 8 -11.64 38.44 11.42
N LEU A 9 -11.97 37.76 12.53
CA LEU A 9 -11.84 36.31 12.66
C LEU A 9 -12.70 35.51 11.66
N ILE A 10 -13.91 36.00 11.35
CA ILE A 10 -14.80 35.36 10.37
C ILE A 10 -14.25 35.49 8.94
N SER A 11 -13.56 36.59 8.62
CA SER A 11 -12.99 36.82 7.29
C SER A 11 -11.83 35.87 6.93
N ILE A 12 -11.20 35.25 7.93
CA ILE A 12 -10.05 34.34 7.76
C ILE A 12 -10.48 32.88 7.57
N ILE A 13 -11.73 32.53 7.95
CA ILE A 13 -12.31 31.18 7.84
C ILE A 13 -12.22 30.58 6.42
N PRO A 14 -12.50 31.30 5.31
CA PRO A 14 -12.41 30.72 3.97
C PRO A 14 -10.98 30.38 3.54
N LEU A 15 -9.96 30.96 4.19
CA LEU A 15 -8.55 30.70 3.88
C LEU A 15 -8.06 29.37 4.46
N VAL A 16 -8.76 28.81 5.44
CA VAL A 16 -8.45 27.54 6.12
C VAL A 16 -9.33 26.39 5.63
N ALA A 17 -10.15 26.62 4.60
CA ALA A 17 -11.03 25.59 4.05
C ALA A 17 -10.20 24.48 3.37
N CYS A 18 -9.91 23.42 4.11
CA CYS A 18 -9.19 22.26 3.63
C CYS A 18 -10.08 21.45 2.69
N LYS A 19 -9.73 21.45 1.39
CA LYS A 19 -10.35 20.57 0.39
C LYS A 19 -9.45 19.36 0.17
N LYS A 20 -10.06 18.20 -0.06
CA LYS A 20 -9.33 17.03 -0.55
C LYS A 20 -8.70 17.37 -1.91
N ASP A 21 -7.37 17.44 -1.95
CA ASP A 21 -6.62 17.63 -3.18
C ASP A 21 -6.34 16.27 -3.83
N LEU A 22 -6.88 16.06 -5.03
CA LEU A 22 -6.72 14.81 -5.78
C LEU A 22 -5.25 14.50 -6.10
N ASN A 23 -4.42 15.52 -6.33
CA ASN A 23 -3.00 15.34 -6.60
C ASN A 23 -2.25 14.82 -5.36
N LEU A 24 -2.67 15.26 -4.17
CA LEU A 24 -2.12 14.76 -2.91
C LEU A 24 -2.43 13.26 -2.75
N TYR A 25 -3.67 12.85 -3.01
CA TYR A 25 -4.06 11.43 -2.98
C TYR A 25 -3.30 10.58 -4.00
N CYS A 26 -3.19 11.05 -5.24
CA CYS A 26 -2.43 10.36 -6.28
C CYS A 26 -0.94 10.24 -5.91
N GLY A 27 -0.36 11.30 -5.36
CA GLY A 27 1.01 11.31 -4.85
C GLY A 27 1.23 10.30 -3.74
N ALA A 28 0.31 10.22 -2.77
CA ALA A 28 0.35 9.23 -1.70
C ALA A 28 0.29 7.80 -2.27
N CYS A 29 -0.70 7.48 -3.11
CA CYS A 29 -0.80 6.16 -3.74
C CYS A 29 0.47 5.78 -4.53
N LYS A 30 1.06 6.75 -5.25
CA LYS A 30 2.28 6.53 -6.02
C LYS A 30 3.49 6.26 -5.13
N ALA A 31 3.62 6.97 -4.01
CA ALA A 31 4.69 6.74 -3.05
C ALA A 31 4.58 5.33 -2.43
N ILE A 32 3.37 4.91 -2.06
CA ILE A 32 3.12 3.57 -1.52
C ILE A 32 3.52 2.49 -2.53
N MET A 33 3.09 2.63 -3.78
CA MET A 33 3.42 1.66 -4.83
C MET A 33 4.92 1.63 -5.15
N HIS A 34 5.61 2.76 -5.00
CA HIS A 34 7.06 2.81 -5.16
C HIS A 34 7.78 2.01 -4.06
N GLU A 35 7.31 2.09 -2.81
CA GLU A 35 7.88 1.31 -1.70
C GLU A 35 7.65 -0.20 -1.89
N VAL A 36 6.47 -0.58 -2.38
CA VAL A 36 6.15 -1.97 -2.74
C VAL A 36 7.09 -2.46 -3.84
N ASP A 37 7.31 -1.67 -4.90
CA ASP A 37 8.21 -2.07 -6.00
C ASP A 37 9.67 -2.16 -5.54
N TYR A 38 10.14 -1.21 -4.72
CA TYR A 38 11.45 -1.25 -4.12
C TYR A 38 11.67 -2.50 -3.26
N SER A 39 10.66 -2.87 -2.47
CA SER A 39 10.70 -4.10 -1.68
C SER A 39 10.71 -5.37 -2.54
N ILE A 40 10.04 -5.39 -3.70
CA ILE A 40 10.09 -6.49 -4.65
C ILE A 40 11.49 -6.62 -5.27
N GLN A 41 12.14 -5.49 -5.60
CA GLN A 41 13.48 -5.50 -6.20
C GLN A 41 14.57 -6.02 -5.25
N GLN A 42 14.37 -5.89 -3.94
CA GLN A 42 15.29 -6.42 -2.93
C GLN A 42 15.23 -7.96 -2.80
N VAL A 43 14.20 -8.60 -3.35
CA VAL A 43 14.05 -10.05 -3.32
C VAL A 43 14.97 -10.69 -4.37
N ASP A 44 15.67 -11.77 -3.98
CA ASP A 44 16.47 -12.56 -4.91
C ASP A 44 15.61 -13.03 -6.11
N PRO A 45 15.92 -12.61 -7.34
CA PRO A 45 15.16 -12.98 -8.54
C PRO A 45 15.17 -14.50 -8.81
N ASN A 46 16.13 -15.23 -8.24
CA ASN A 46 16.25 -16.68 -8.41
C ASN A 46 15.44 -17.47 -7.37
N LYS A 47 14.94 -16.82 -6.31
CA LYS A 47 14.17 -17.49 -5.28
C LYS A 47 12.83 -17.96 -5.84
N LYS A 48 12.65 -19.28 -5.86
CA LYS A 48 11.41 -19.94 -6.29
C LYS A 48 10.73 -20.60 -5.12
N ILE A 49 9.41 -20.60 -5.13
CA ILE A 49 8.59 -21.36 -4.20
C ILE A 49 7.81 -22.44 -4.95
N ASP A 50 7.68 -23.60 -4.31
CA ASP A 50 6.79 -24.65 -4.76
C ASP A 50 5.36 -24.28 -4.35
N VAL A 51 4.52 -23.99 -5.34
CA VAL A 51 3.08 -23.86 -5.12
C VAL A 51 2.43 -25.22 -5.43
N GLY A 52 1.68 -25.74 -4.48
CA GLY A 52 0.88 -26.95 -4.70
C GLY A 52 -0.12 -26.69 -5.81
N SER A 53 -0.18 -27.57 -6.81
CA SER A 53 -1.29 -27.51 -7.78
C SER A 53 -2.53 -28.10 -7.13
N PHE A 54 -3.70 -27.54 -7.42
CA PHE A 54 -4.96 -28.07 -6.91
C PHE A 54 -5.36 -29.41 -7.58
N ARG A 55 -4.61 -29.85 -8.60
CA ARG A 55 -4.91 -31.06 -9.36
C ARG A 55 -4.17 -32.26 -8.78
N VAL A 56 -4.96 -33.26 -8.37
CA VAL A 56 -4.46 -34.58 -7.94
C VAL A 56 -4.48 -35.49 -9.16
N ASP A 57 -3.34 -36.12 -9.46
CA ASP A 57 -3.23 -37.14 -10.49
C ASP A 57 -4.07 -38.37 -10.12
N PRO A 58 -4.48 -39.21 -11.09
CA PRO A 58 -5.23 -40.45 -10.82
C PRO A 58 -4.50 -41.43 -9.88
N ASN A 59 -3.19 -41.27 -9.66
CA ASN A 59 -2.39 -42.03 -8.69
C ASN A 59 -2.40 -41.42 -7.27
N GLY A 60 -3.24 -40.40 -7.00
CA GLY A 60 -3.36 -39.75 -5.70
C GLY A 60 -2.23 -38.78 -5.35
N LYS A 61 -1.33 -38.46 -6.29
CA LYS A 61 -0.23 -37.51 -6.09
C LYS A 61 -0.62 -36.12 -6.57
N THR A 62 -0.29 -35.10 -5.78
CA THR A 62 -0.44 -33.70 -6.16
C THR A 62 0.83 -33.21 -6.86
N ARG A 63 0.70 -32.55 -8.01
CA ARG A 63 1.85 -31.93 -8.69
C ARG A 63 2.19 -30.60 -8.03
N THR A 64 3.47 -30.32 -7.78
CA THR A 64 3.95 -28.99 -7.37
C THR A 64 4.47 -28.24 -8.59
N VAL A 65 4.20 -26.93 -8.66
CA VAL A 65 4.69 -26.06 -9.72
C VAL A 65 5.59 -25.01 -9.07
N GLN A 66 6.79 -24.82 -9.58
CA GLN A 66 7.66 -23.75 -9.10
C GLN A 66 7.27 -22.41 -9.71
N LYS A 67 7.14 -21.38 -8.86
CA LYS A 67 6.88 -19.99 -9.26
C LYS A 67 7.89 -19.06 -8.59
N SER A 68 8.17 -17.92 -9.21
CA SER A 68 9.06 -16.90 -8.62
C SER A 68 8.46 -16.36 -7.33
N TYR A 69 9.26 -16.29 -6.26
CA TYR A 69 8.84 -15.77 -4.97
C TYR A 69 8.56 -14.27 -5.00
N ALA A 70 9.38 -13.49 -5.72
CA ALA A 70 9.30 -12.02 -5.72
C ALA A 70 7.90 -11.47 -6.06
N ARG A 71 7.15 -12.16 -6.92
CA ARG A 71 5.78 -11.80 -7.31
C ARG A 71 4.75 -12.89 -7.01
N SER A 72 5.04 -13.80 -6.08
CA SER A 72 4.04 -14.75 -5.63
C SER A 72 2.98 -14.03 -4.80
N GLU A 73 1.73 -14.47 -4.91
CA GLU A 73 0.61 -13.93 -4.13
C GLU A 73 0.94 -13.88 -2.63
N SER A 74 1.48 -14.97 -2.08
CA SER A 74 1.91 -15.05 -0.69
C SER A 74 2.92 -13.98 -0.28
N HIS A 75 3.87 -13.65 -1.16
CA HIS A 75 4.86 -12.61 -0.89
C HIS A 75 4.23 -11.22 -0.97
N LEU A 76 3.44 -10.97 -2.02
CA LEU A 76 2.81 -9.67 -2.24
C LEU A 76 1.79 -9.35 -1.13
N THR A 77 1.00 -10.32 -0.69
CA THR A 77 0.04 -10.12 0.42
C THR A 77 0.76 -9.76 1.71
N GLY A 78 1.79 -10.52 2.12
CA GLY A 78 2.54 -10.21 3.34
C GLY A 78 3.38 -8.92 3.23
N LEU A 79 3.79 -8.54 2.02
CA LEU A 79 4.44 -7.26 1.79
C LEU A 79 3.45 -6.10 1.95
N LEU A 80 2.27 -6.20 1.34
CA LEU A 80 1.23 -5.18 1.43
C LEU A 80 0.73 -5.01 2.87
N GLU A 81 0.56 -6.09 3.63
CA GLU A 81 0.17 -6.01 5.04
C GLU A 81 1.18 -5.19 5.87
N ARG A 82 2.48 -5.42 5.68
CA ARG A 82 3.53 -4.65 6.36
C ARG A 82 3.53 -3.18 5.94
N VAL A 83 3.57 -2.92 4.63
CA VAL A 83 3.62 -1.54 4.10
C VAL A 83 2.39 -0.75 4.55
N CYS A 84 1.20 -1.34 4.48
CA CYS A 84 -0.03 -0.70 4.95
C CYS A 84 -0.02 -0.44 6.46
N SER A 85 0.50 -1.37 7.29
CA SER A 85 0.65 -1.15 8.73
C SER A 85 1.61 0.02 9.00
N GLU A 86 2.78 0.02 8.38
CA GLU A 86 3.75 1.12 8.57
C GLU A 86 3.18 2.47 8.15
N ILE A 87 2.38 2.51 7.07
CA ILE A 87 1.76 3.75 6.65
C ILE A 87 0.70 4.23 7.64
N SER A 88 -0.13 3.31 8.13
CA SER A 88 -1.15 3.60 9.13
C SER A 88 -0.52 4.12 10.42
N ASP A 89 0.57 3.50 10.87
CA ASP A 89 1.19 3.83 12.16
C ASP A 89 2.00 5.13 12.14
N ASN A 90 2.54 5.52 10.97
CA ASN A 90 3.45 6.67 10.86
C ASN A 90 2.87 7.91 10.16
N TYR A 91 1.81 7.77 9.36
CA TYR A 91 1.33 8.87 8.50
C TYR A 91 -0.18 9.14 8.57
N VAL A 92 -0.97 8.30 9.27
CA VAL A 92 -2.42 8.48 9.38
C VAL A 92 -2.79 8.73 10.85
N GLU A 93 -2.96 10.01 11.20
CA GLU A 93 -3.58 10.47 12.46
C GLU A 93 -5.01 10.97 12.22
#